data_AF-A4CQT6-F1
#
_entry.id   AF-A4CQT6-F1
#
_cell.length_a   1.000
_cell.length_b   1.000
_cell.length_c   1.000
_cell.angle_alpha   90.00
_cell.angle_beta   90.00
_cell.angle_gamma   90.00
#
_symmetry.space_group_name_H-M   'P 1'
#
loop_
_entity.id
_entity.type
_entity.pdbx_description
1 polymer ?
#
loop_
_entity_poly.entity_id
_entity_poly.type
_entity_poly.pdbx_seq_one_letter_code
_entity_poly.pdbx_strand_id
1 'polypeptide(L)'
;MNLAFTTKQLTPETIATILNGAYIKTELITRNEGTETEYVFAQARLHQWTFEIVTGRFDDIIFRAYVPFDKSFDQEKLKKTADYMDNYPVDTTYIANFESGDHMMCFHYNHVLPEDETISPAYLVKLTRYFVKYLNQFFVDWKIIEQHACETA
;
A
#
# COMPACT_ATOMS: atom_id res chain seq x y z
N MET A 1 0.68 -26.23 -15.24
CA MET A 1 -0.41 -26.27 -14.24
C MET A 1 -0.68 -24.82 -13.84
N ASN A 2 -1.85 -24.28 -14.15
CA ASN A 2 -2.19 -22.90 -13.78
C ASN A 2 -2.70 -22.93 -12.33
N LEU A 3 -1.82 -22.58 -11.39
CA LEU A 3 -2.21 -22.35 -10.01
C LEU A 3 -3.07 -21.09 -9.96
N ALA A 4 -4.24 -21.19 -9.33
CA ALA A 4 -5.13 -20.06 -9.04
C ALA A 4 -5.68 -20.24 -7.63
N PHE A 5 -5.83 -19.13 -6.91
CA PHE A 5 -6.20 -19.12 -5.50
C PHE A 5 -7.48 -18.32 -5.31
N THR A 6 -8.40 -18.82 -4.49
CA THR A 6 -9.42 -17.95 -3.89
C THR A 6 -8.75 -17.07 -2.83
N THR A 7 -9.40 -15.97 -2.45
CA THR A 7 -9.00 -15.11 -1.31
C THR A 7 -8.74 -15.91 -0.03
N LYS A 8 -9.62 -16.87 0.29
CA LYS A 8 -9.48 -17.81 1.42
C LYS A 8 -8.24 -18.70 1.36
N GLN A 9 -7.66 -18.91 0.18
CA GLN A 9 -6.44 -19.69 -0.01
C GLN A 9 -5.17 -18.82 -0.03
N LEU A 10 -5.32 -17.50 -0.09
CA LEU A 10 -4.20 -16.55 -0.03
C LEU A 10 -3.80 -16.28 1.43
N THR A 11 -3.07 -17.23 2.02
CA THR A 11 -2.45 -17.04 3.34
C THR A 11 -1.21 -16.12 3.26
N PRO A 12 -0.68 -15.59 4.38
CA PRO A 12 0.53 -14.78 4.38
C PRO A 12 1.69 -15.47 3.70
N GLU A 13 1.89 -16.74 4.07
CA GLU A 13 2.98 -17.57 3.61
C GLU A 13 2.85 -17.79 2.11
N THR A 14 1.62 -17.97 1.62
CA THR A 14 1.35 -18.14 0.19
C THR A 14 1.70 -16.87 -0.57
N ILE A 15 1.23 -15.71 -0.11
CA ILE A 15 1.53 -14.40 -0.71
C ILE A 15 3.05 -14.14 -0.69
N ALA A 16 3.70 -14.30 0.46
CA ALA A 16 5.13 -14.11 0.61
C ALA A 16 5.94 -15.05 -0.29
N THR A 17 5.53 -16.31 -0.40
CA THR A 17 6.18 -17.29 -1.30
C THR A 17 6.06 -16.86 -2.76
N ILE A 18 4.86 -16.47 -3.21
CA ILE A 18 4.63 -15.99 -4.57
C ILE A 18 5.50 -14.77 -4.88
N LEU A 19 5.53 -13.79 -3.97
CA LEU A 19 6.24 -12.54 -4.17
C LEU A 19 7.75 -12.69 -4.08
N ASN A 20 8.27 -13.45 -3.11
CA ASN A 20 9.69 -13.80 -3.03
C ASN A 20 10.15 -14.55 -4.30
N GLY A 21 9.33 -15.48 -4.82
CA GLY A 21 9.59 -16.17 -6.09
C GLY A 21 9.62 -15.23 -7.30
N ALA A 22 8.99 -14.06 -7.19
CA ALA A 22 9.00 -12.99 -8.20
C ALA A 22 10.02 -11.88 -7.92
N TYR A 23 10.98 -12.12 -7.02
CA TYR A 23 12.03 -11.19 -6.59
C TYR A 23 11.52 -9.91 -5.91
N ILE A 24 10.33 -9.98 -5.31
CA ILE A 24 9.80 -8.94 -4.43
C ILE A 24 10.05 -9.44 -3.01
N LYS A 25 11.09 -8.91 -2.35
CA LYS A 25 11.47 -9.38 -1.01
C LYS A 25 10.35 -9.10 -0.03
N THR A 26 9.81 -10.14 0.60
CA THR A 26 8.76 -10.03 1.61
C THR A 26 9.17 -10.57 2.96
N GLU A 27 8.72 -9.89 4.02
CA GLU A 27 8.82 -10.36 5.41
C GLU A 27 7.41 -10.53 5.98
N LEU A 28 7.19 -11.61 6.72
CA LEU A 28 5.91 -11.90 7.36
C LEU A 28 5.86 -11.20 8.71
N ILE A 29 4.79 -10.44 8.95
CA ILE A 29 4.55 -9.76 10.21
C ILE A 29 3.17 -10.19 10.72
N THR A 30 3.11 -10.65 11.96
CA THR A 30 1.83 -10.95 12.62
C THR A 30 1.49 -9.78 13.53
N ARG A 31 0.38 -9.08 13.26
CA ARG A 31 -0.11 -8.00 14.12
C ARG A 31 -1.50 -8.37 14.66
N ASN A 32 -1.63 -8.37 15.98
CA ASN A 32 -2.91 -8.57 16.66
C ASN A 32 -3.52 -7.20 16.97
N GLU A 33 -4.37 -6.69 16.08
CA GLU A 33 -5.14 -5.45 16.31
C GLU A 33 -6.51 -5.76 16.93
N GLY A 34 -6.51 -6.27 18.16
CA GLY A 34 -7.60 -6.20 19.16
C GLY A 34 -9.02 -6.70 18.80
N THR A 35 -9.31 -7.05 17.56
CA THR A 35 -10.66 -7.34 17.05
C THR A 35 -10.60 -8.41 15.97
N GLU A 36 -10.59 -9.68 16.40
CA GLU A 36 -11.04 -10.91 15.70
C GLU A 36 -10.77 -11.06 14.19
N THR A 37 -9.74 -10.41 13.66
CA THR A 37 -9.38 -10.54 12.25
C THR A 37 -7.90 -10.85 12.21
N GLU A 38 -7.60 -12.11 11.89
CA GLU A 38 -6.25 -12.51 11.56
C GLU A 38 -5.90 -11.85 10.23
N TYR A 39 -5.34 -10.65 10.31
CA TYR A 39 -4.76 -10.00 9.15
C TYR A 39 -3.38 -10.57 8.90
N VAL A 40 -3.13 -10.70 7.64
CA VAL A 40 -1.98 -11.33 7.05
C VAL A 40 -1.12 -10.21 6.52
N PHE A 41 0.03 -9.91 7.11
CA PHE A 41 0.91 -8.85 6.59
C PHE A 41 2.12 -9.47 5.88
N ALA A 42 2.21 -9.22 4.58
CA ALA A 42 3.46 -9.34 3.86
C ALA A 42 4.02 -7.94 3.64
N GLN A 43 5.17 -7.65 4.26
CA GLN A 43 5.89 -6.42 4.06
C GLN A 43 6.84 -6.58 2.87
N ALA A 44 6.55 -5.94 1.75
CA ALA A 44 7.38 -5.99 0.56
C ALA A 44 8.33 -4.79 0.49
N ARG A 45 9.61 -5.05 0.19
CA ARG A 45 10.61 -4.00 -0.07
C ARG A 45 10.92 -3.91 -1.56
N LEU A 46 10.39 -2.88 -2.23
CA LEU A 46 10.63 -2.64 -3.66
C LEU A 46 10.93 -1.15 -3.88
N HIS A 47 12.09 -0.84 -4.47
CA HIS A 47 12.53 0.55 -4.75
C HIS A 47 12.45 1.49 -3.54
N GLN A 48 13.21 1.19 -2.47
CA GLN A 48 13.25 1.93 -1.19
C GLN A 48 11.94 1.94 -0.38
N TRP A 49 10.81 1.58 -0.98
CA TRP A 49 9.52 1.54 -0.31
C TRP A 49 9.32 0.27 0.50
N THR A 50 8.61 0.47 1.60
CA THR A 50 8.06 -0.57 2.44
C THR A 50 6.55 -0.44 2.37
N PHE A 51 5.87 -1.51 2.01
CA PHE A 51 4.41 -1.54 1.97
C PHE A 51 3.86 -2.89 2.45
N GLU A 52 2.63 -2.87 2.92
CA GLU A 52 1.88 -3.98 3.46
C GLU A 52 0.92 -4.52 2.40
N ILE A 53 0.77 -5.84 2.37
CA ILE A 53 -0.29 -6.52 1.62
C ILE A 53 -1.09 -7.32 2.64
N VAL A 54 -2.40 -7.10 2.63
CA VAL A 54 -3.36 -7.68 3.57
C VAL A 54 -4.49 -8.35 2.81
N THR A 55 -4.88 -9.56 3.18
CA THR A 55 -6.16 -10.15 2.76
C THR A 55 -7.23 -9.71 3.74
N GLY A 56 -8.24 -9.01 3.22
CA GLY A 56 -9.34 -8.48 4.03
C GLY A 56 -10.47 -9.50 4.23
N ARG A 57 -11.47 -9.10 5.02
CA ARG A 57 -12.62 -9.94 5.38
C ARG A 57 -13.62 -10.15 4.24
N PHE A 58 -13.56 -9.34 3.18
CA PHE A 58 -14.60 -9.25 2.14
C PHE A 58 -14.07 -9.66 0.77
N ASP A 59 -13.26 -10.71 0.74
CA ASP A 59 -12.64 -11.21 -0.50
C ASP A 59 -11.80 -10.13 -1.21
N ASP A 60 -11.12 -9.30 -0.42
CA ASP A 60 -10.28 -8.21 -0.88
C ASP A 60 -8.78 -8.45 -0.63
N ILE A 61 -7.97 -7.91 -1.54
CA ILE A 61 -6.52 -7.77 -1.38
C ILE A 61 -6.21 -6.29 -1.25
N ILE A 62 -5.75 -5.92 -0.06
CA ILE A 62 -5.47 -4.55 0.34
C ILE A 62 -3.95 -4.31 0.30
N PHE A 63 -3.54 -3.23 -0.33
CA PHE A 63 -2.16 -2.74 -0.33
C PHE A 63 -2.09 -1.43 0.45
N ARG A 64 -1.14 -1.30 1.38
CA ARG A 64 -0.95 -0.09 2.20
C ARG A 64 0.50 0.34 2.24
N ALA A 65 0.80 1.61 2.00
CA ALA A 65 2.12 2.18 2.23
C ALA A 65 2.01 3.43 3.10
N TYR A 66 2.83 3.51 4.15
CA TYR A 66 2.90 4.69 5.02
C TYR A 66 4.15 5.48 4.69
N VAL A 67 3.95 6.74 4.31
CA VAL A 67 5.01 7.65 3.95
C VAL A 67 5.11 8.71 5.04
N PRO A 68 6.22 8.77 5.80
CA PRO A 68 6.44 9.85 6.76
C PRO A 68 6.74 11.17 6.04
N PHE A 69 6.22 12.27 6.60
CA PHE A 69 6.51 13.63 6.18
C PHE A 69 7.37 14.33 7.22
N ASP A 70 8.14 15.32 6.75
CA ASP A 70 8.86 16.23 7.63
C ASP A 70 7.85 17.03 8.46
N LYS A 71 8.12 17.17 9.77
CA LYS A 71 7.28 17.91 10.73
C LYS A 71 7.16 19.39 10.42
N SER A 72 8.01 19.92 9.54
CA SER A 72 7.93 21.30 9.04
C SER A 72 6.81 21.53 8.02
N PHE A 73 6.10 20.48 7.58
CA PHE A 73 4.98 20.62 6.65
C PHE A 73 3.69 21.07 7.34
N ASP A 74 3.10 22.13 6.80
CA ASP A 74 1.78 22.62 7.18
C ASP A 74 0.66 21.62 6.78
N GLN A 75 -0.27 21.38 7.70
CA GLN A 75 -1.42 20.50 7.53
C GLN A 75 -2.27 20.89 6.31
N GLU A 76 -2.36 22.18 5.96
CA GLU A 76 -3.10 22.64 4.78
C GLU A 76 -2.46 22.15 3.47
N LYS A 77 -1.12 22.13 3.39
CA LYS A 77 -0.39 21.61 2.22
C LYS A 77 -0.56 20.10 2.09
N LEU A 78 -0.53 19.37 3.20
CA LEU A 78 -0.78 17.93 3.23
C LEU A 78 -2.20 17.58 2.77
N LYS A 79 -3.19 18.37 3.19
CA LYS A 79 -4.57 18.19 2.73
C LYS A 79 -4.73 18.46 1.23
N LYS A 80 -4.20 19.56 0.70
CA LYS A 80 -4.23 19.84 -0.76
C LYS A 80 -3.55 18.75 -1.57
N THR A 81 -2.52 18.14 -1.00
CA THR A 81 -1.81 17.01 -1.62
C THR A 81 -2.69 15.78 -1.63
N ALA A 82 -3.35 15.44 -0.51
CA ALA A 82 -4.33 14.35 -0.49
C ALA A 82 -5.48 14.58 -1.49
N ASP A 83 -6.01 15.81 -1.59
CA ASP A 83 -7.10 16.15 -2.52
C ASP A 83 -6.65 16.03 -4.01
N TYR A 84 -5.40 16.34 -4.34
CA TYR A 84 -4.86 16.11 -5.70
C TYR A 84 -4.82 14.62 -6.06
N MET A 85 -4.78 13.75 -5.05
CA MET A 85 -4.60 12.31 -5.21
C MET A 85 -5.90 11.54 -5.48
N ASP A 86 -7.07 12.15 -5.30
CA ASP A 86 -8.36 11.59 -5.71
C ASP A 86 -8.41 11.26 -7.24
N ASN A 87 -7.43 11.74 -8.01
CA ASN A 87 -7.29 11.43 -9.43
C ASN A 87 -6.58 10.09 -9.73
N TYR A 88 -6.01 9.44 -8.72
CA TYR A 88 -5.33 8.15 -8.85
C TYR A 88 -6.23 6.99 -8.42
N PRO A 89 -6.04 5.77 -8.95
CA PRO A 89 -6.79 4.58 -8.51
C PRO A 89 -6.32 4.06 -7.13
N VAL A 90 -5.57 4.87 -6.37
CA VAL A 90 -5.04 4.57 -5.05
C VAL A 90 -5.58 5.65 -4.12
N ASP A 91 -6.39 5.24 -3.16
CA ASP A 91 -6.91 6.13 -2.14
C ASP A 91 -5.75 6.63 -1.29
N THR A 92 -5.74 7.93 -0.99
CA THR A 92 -4.66 8.55 -0.25
C THR A 92 -5.23 9.26 0.97
N THR A 93 -4.89 8.78 2.16
CA THR A 93 -5.44 9.31 3.42
C THR A 93 -4.32 9.92 4.25
N TYR A 94 -4.51 11.16 4.69
CA TYR A 94 -3.65 11.77 5.68
C TYR A 94 -3.88 11.13 7.06
N ILE A 95 -2.79 10.69 7.70
CA ILE A 95 -2.80 10.13 9.05
C ILE A 95 -1.84 10.94 9.92
N ALA A 96 -2.40 11.64 10.91
CA ALA A 96 -1.60 12.22 11.98
C ALA A 96 -1.35 11.14 13.05
N ASN A 97 -0.08 10.86 13.37
CA ASN A 97 0.23 10.12 14.59
C ASN A 97 0.27 11.10 15.77
N PHE A 98 -0.84 11.18 16.50
CA PHE A 98 -1.01 12.11 17.62
C PHE A 98 -0.03 11.87 18.77
N GLU A 99 0.52 10.66 18.91
CA GLU A 99 1.41 10.30 20.03
C GLU A 99 2.87 10.66 19.77
N SER A 100 3.37 10.49 18.54
CA SER A 100 4.75 10.85 18.17
C SER A 100 4.88 12.23 17.52
N GLY A 101 3.74 12.85 17.17
CA GLY A 101 3.71 14.09 16.38
C GLY A 101 4.26 13.91 14.96
N ASP A 102 4.30 12.67 14.46
CA ASP A 102 4.71 12.37 13.09
C ASP A 102 3.50 12.49 12.16
N HIS A 103 3.71 13.16 11.03
CA HIS A 103 2.72 13.30 9.98
C HIS A 103 2.99 12.23 8.94
N MET A 104 1.98 11.44 8.57
CA MET A 104 2.11 10.39 7.58
C MET A 104 1.01 10.50 6.52
N MET A 105 1.32 10.04 5.32
CA MET A 105 0.29 9.76 4.31
C MET A 105 0.23 8.26 4.09
N CYS A 106 -0.99 7.74 4.15
CA CYS A 106 -1.28 6.35 3.86
C CYS A 106 -1.79 6.25 2.43
N PHE A 107 -1.10 5.44 1.62
CA PHE A 107 -1.52 5.04 0.29
C PHE A 107 -2.23 3.71 0.42
N HIS A 108 -3.46 3.63 -0.06
CA HIS A 108 -4.32 2.49 0.10
C HIS A 108 -4.89 2.08 -1.26
N TYR A 109 -4.69 0.83 -1.65
CA TYR A 109 -5.34 0.27 -2.83
C TYR A 109 -6.09 -1.00 -2.42
N ASN A 110 -7.39 -1.04 -2.70
CA ASN A 110 -8.23 -2.20 -2.46
C ASN A 110 -8.56 -2.88 -3.80
N HIS A 111 -8.15 -4.14 -3.94
CA HIS A 111 -8.56 -4.99 -5.04
C HIS A 111 -9.62 -6.01 -4.57
N VAL A 112 -10.87 -5.78 -4.94
CA VAL A 112 -11.98 -6.70 -4.68
C VAL A 112 -11.92 -7.86 -5.67
N LEU A 113 -11.86 -9.09 -5.14
CA LEU A 113 -12.10 -10.31 -5.92
C LEU A 113 -13.57 -10.68 -5.75
N PRO A 114 -14.36 -10.77 -6.85
CA PRO A 114 -15.74 -11.24 -6.76
C PRO A 114 -15.83 -12.62 -6.12
N GLU A 115 -16.96 -12.91 -5.47
CA GLU A 115 -17.21 -14.23 -4.89
C GLU A 115 -16.98 -15.34 -5.94
N ASP A 116 -16.32 -16.42 -5.53
CA ASP A 116 -15.95 -17.57 -6.35
C ASP A 116 -14.93 -17.31 -7.48
N GLU A 117 -14.40 -16.09 -7.61
CA GLU A 117 -13.27 -15.84 -8.50
C GLU A 117 -11.93 -16.26 -7.88
N THR A 118 -10.97 -16.50 -8.78
CA THR A 118 -9.62 -16.89 -8.39
C THR A 118 -8.60 -15.94 -8.97
N ILE A 119 -7.52 -15.74 -8.22
CA ILE A 119 -6.37 -14.95 -8.61
C ILE A 119 -5.17 -15.86 -8.87
N SER A 120 -4.55 -15.70 -10.02
CA SER A 120 -3.30 -16.39 -10.32
C SER A 120 -2.10 -15.70 -9.64
N PRO A 121 -1.01 -16.44 -9.32
CA PRO A 121 0.20 -15.85 -8.78
C PRO A 121 0.77 -14.75 -9.69
N ALA A 122 0.71 -14.94 -11.00
CA ALA A 122 1.19 -13.95 -11.97
C ALA A 122 0.38 -12.64 -11.90
N TYR A 123 -0.93 -12.74 -11.67
CA TYR A 123 -1.78 -11.57 -11.52
C TYR A 123 -1.53 -10.85 -10.19
N LEU A 124 -1.33 -11.59 -9.08
CA LEU A 124 -0.92 -10.99 -7.80
C LEU A 124 0.39 -10.20 -7.93
N VAL A 125 1.41 -10.77 -8.58
CA VAL A 125 2.68 -10.07 -8.85
C VAL A 125 2.45 -8.81 -9.69
N LYS A 126 1.56 -8.88 -10.69
CA LYS A 126 1.22 -7.74 -11.53
C LYS A 126 0.54 -6.63 -10.72
N LEU A 127 -0.42 -6.97 -9.85
CA LEU A 127 -1.08 -6.03 -8.95
C LEU A 127 -0.06 -5.34 -8.02
N THR A 128 0.83 -6.11 -7.40
CA THR A 128 1.88 -5.57 -6.52
C THR A 128 2.78 -4.57 -7.25
N ARG A 129 3.23 -4.91 -8.47
CA ARG A 129 4.07 -4.01 -9.28
C ARG A 129 3.30 -2.77 -9.75
N TYR A 130 2.01 -2.92 -10.03
CA TYR A 130 1.14 -1.81 -10.40
C TYR A 130 1.02 -0.81 -9.25
N PHE A 131 0.73 -1.29 -8.03
CA PHE A 131 0.69 -0.45 -6.83
C PHE A 131 2.01 0.31 -6.62
N VAL A 132 3.15 -0.37 -6.72
CA VAL A 132 4.48 0.27 -6.58
C VAL A 132 4.72 1.32 -7.67
N LYS A 133 4.26 1.08 -8.90
CA LYS A 133 4.36 2.07 -9.98
C LYS A 133 3.61 3.36 -9.61
N TYR A 134 2.40 3.26 -9.04
CA TYR A 134 1.66 4.44 -8.57
C TYR A 134 2.36 5.13 -7.42
N LEU A 135 2.86 4.36 -6.45
CA LEU A 135 3.62 4.93 -5.33
C LEU A 135 4.86 5.70 -5.84
N ASN A 136 5.60 5.14 -6.80
CA ASN A 136 6.73 5.84 -7.41
C ASN A 136 6.32 7.11 -8.16
N GLN A 137 5.25 7.05 -8.96
CA GLN A 137 4.74 8.22 -9.67
C GLN A 137 4.34 9.32 -8.69
N PHE A 138 3.64 8.95 -7.61
CA PHE A 138 3.30 9.86 -6.53
C PHE A 138 4.54 10.57 -5.99
N PHE A 139 5.60 9.84 -5.67
CA PHE A 139 6.80 10.46 -5.10
C PHE A 139 7.50 11.43 -6.05
N VAL A 140 7.48 11.13 -7.35
CA VAL A 140 8.03 12.04 -8.37
C VAL A 140 7.18 13.30 -8.45
N ASP A 141 5.86 13.17 -8.57
CA ASP A 141 4.93 14.31 -8.65
C ASP A 141 4.99 15.15 -7.37
N TRP A 142 5.08 14.49 -6.21
CA TRP A 142 5.27 15.13 -4.92
C TRP A 142 6.55 15.97 -4.89
N LYS A 143 7.69 15.40 -5.31
CA LYS A 143 8.96 16.13 -5.32
C LYS A 143 8.91 17.37 -6.22
N ILE A 144 8.15 17.29 -7.31
CA ILE A 144 7.91 18.44 -8.20
C ILE A 144 7.05 19.51 -7.49
N ILE A 145 5.94 19.11 -6.86
CA ILE A 145 5.05 20.02 -6.12
C ILE A 145 5.81 20.71 -4.96
N GLU A 146 6.58 19.95 -4.20
CA GLU A 146 7.42 20.44 -3.09
C GLU A 146 8.42 21.50 -3.57
N GLN A 147 9.12 21.24 -4.67
CA GLN A 147 10.06 22.21 -5.27
C GLN A 147 9.36 23.50 -5.71
N HIS A 148 8.23 23.41 -6.40
CA HIS A 148 7.51 24.59 -6.89
C HIS A 148 6.90 25.41 -5.76
N ALA A 149 6.40 24.76 -4.70
CA ALA A 149 5.86 25.45 -3.53
C ALA A 149 6.94 26.19 -2.72
N CYS A 150 8.19 25.72 -2.74
CA CYS A 150 9.33 26.38 -2.11
C CYS A 150 9.87 27.56 -2.93
N GLU A 151 9.72 27.56 -4.26
CA GLU A 151 10.18 28.67 -5.13
C GLU A 151 9.24 29.88 -5.14
N THR A 152 7.98 29.69 -4.73
CA THR A 152 6.95 30.73 -4.66
C THR A 152 6.72 31.33 -3.26
N ALA A 153 7.51 30.93 -2.27
CA ALA A 153 7.46 31.42 -0.88
C ALA A 153 8.64 32.35 -0.59
#